data_AF-A0A4Q7GAR8-F1
#
_entry.id   AF-A0A4Q7GAR8-F1
#
_cell.length_a   1.000
_cell.length_b   1.000
_cell.length_c   1.000
_cell.angle_alpha   90.00
_cell.angle_beta   90.00
_cell.angle_gamma   90.00
#
_symmetry.space_group_name_H-M   'P 1'
#
loop_
_entity.id
_entity.type
_entity.pdbx_description
1 polymer ?
#
loop_
_entity_poly.entity_id
_entity_poly.type
_entity_poly.pdbx_seq_one_letter_code
_entity_poly.pdbx_strand_id
1 'polypeptide(L)'
;MQKEARMKTVVVLLSTIFLLAVPVTAHSKSVFVAKVPSVWRTPNGAAFLEFRSNPDLNRAWVSATLCDKYVNGDWAASECKPYNSYKIRVAGLVYDRSLGAIRLGKHVCAWVEDGLVRPIFRQTGQCKLNIGTVRQDYSDGFDTYWRPMDVITIQLNDGTGR
;
A
#
# COMPACT_ATOMS: atom_id res chain seq x y z
N MET A 1 -17.19 -82.17 17.17
CA MET A 1 -15.87 -82.11 16.52
C MET A 1 -15.95 -81.15 15.33
N GLN A 2 -14.94 -80.28 15.19
CA GLN A 2 -14.76 -79.19 14.21
C GLN A 2 -15.72 -77.99 14.35
N LYS A 3 -15.30 -76.72 14.42
CA LYS A 3 -13.98 -76.05 14.46
C LYS A 3 -14.23 -74.65 15.04
N GLU A 4 -13.33 -74.16 15.90
CA GLU A 4 -13.23 -72.74 16.26
C GLU A 4 -12.88 -71.89 15.03
N ALA A 5 -13.36 -70.64 14.99
CA ALA A 5 -12.53 -69.50 14.60
C ALA A 5 -13.12 -68.20 15.15
N ARG A 6 -12.37 -67.58 16.07
CA ARG A 6 -12.52 -66.23 16.60
C ARG A 6 -12.46 -65.18 15.48
N MET A 7 -13.17 -64.06 15.63
CA MET A 7 -12.52 -62.74 15.51
C MET A 7 -13.36 -61.63 16.16
N LYS A 8 -12.74 -60.93 17.12
CA LYS A 8 -13.17 -59.62 17.62
C LYS A 8 -12.80 -58.58 16.58
N THR A 9 -13.70 -57.67 16.23
CA THR A 9 -13.29 -56.39 15.62
C THR A 9 -14.15 -55.26 16.16
N VAL A 10 -13.54 -54.54 17.10
CA VAL A 10 -13.98 -53.26 17.63
C VAL A 10 -13.91 -52.23 16.50
N VAL A 11 -15.04 -51.62 16.13
CA VAL A 11 -15.01 -50.44 15.26
C VAL A 11 -14.92 -49.22 16.15
N VAL A 12 -13.68 -48.74 16.31
CA VAL A 12 -13.33 -47.49 16.98
C VAL A 12 -13.96 -46.34 16.18
N LEU A 13 -14.84 -45.58 16.85
CA LEU A 13 -15.42 -44.36 16.33
C LEU A 13 -14.31 -43.29 16.26
N LEU A 14 -13.64 -43.18 15.11
CA LEU A 14 -12.69 -42.10 14.83
C LEU A 14 -13.48 -40.80 14.59
N SER A 15 -13.67 -40.04 15.66
CA SER A 15 -14.07 -38.64 15.64
C SER A 15 -13.03 -37.84 14.87
N THR A 16 -13.26 -37.68 13.57
CA THR A 16 -12.56 -36.70 12.74
C THR A 16 -13.01 -35.33 13.18
N ILE A 17 -12.30 -34.75 14.15
CA ILE A 17 -12.30 -33.30 14.33
C ILE A 17 -11.59 -32.74 13.09
N PHE A 18 -12.37 -32.46 12.04
CA PHE A 18 -11.96 -31.53 11.01
C PHE A 18 -11.84 -30.17 11.70
N LEU A 19 -10.66 -29.88 12.24
CA LEU A 19 -10.20 -28.52 12.38
C LEU A 19 -10.13 -28.00 10.94
N LEU A 20 -11.24 -27.43 10.47
CA LEU A 20 -11.23 -26.44 9.42
C LEU A 20 -10.33 -25.33 9.94
N ALA A 21 -9.03 -25.48 9.68
CA ALA A 21 -8.14 -24.36 9.55
C ALA A 21 -8.72 -23.53 8.43
N VAL A 22 -9.68 -22.68 8.78
CA VAL A 22 -10.08 -21.56 7.95
C VAL A 22 -8.75 -20.87 7.67
N PRO A 23 -8.28 -20.80 6.41
CA PRO A 23 -7.14 -19.96 6.13
C PRO A 23 -7.59 -18.58 6.60
N VAL A 24 -6.93 -18.06 7.64
CA VAL A 24 -7.02 -16.65 7.99
C VAL A 24 -6.39 -15.98 6.77
N THR A 25 -7.22 -15.71 5.78
CA THR A 25 -6.87 -14.88 4.66
C THR A 25 -6.61 -13.52 5.29
N ALA A 26 -5.35 -13.24 5.56
CA ALA A 26 -4.86 -11.89 5.78
C ALA A 26 -5.12 -11.13 4.48
N HIS A 27 -6.37 -10.70 4.29
CA HIS A 27 -6.81 -9.91 3.15
C HIS A 27 -6.24 -8.50 3.35
N SER A 28 -4.96 -8.34 3.01
CA SER A 28 -4.37 -7.02 2.90
C SER A 28 -5.15 -6.25 1.83
N LYS A 29 -5.97 -5.30 2.28
CA LYS A 29 -6.86 -4.53 1.42
C LYS A 29 -6.04 -3.46 0.71
N SER A 30 -6.04 -3.47 -0.62
CA SER A 30 -5.38 -2.42 -1.41
C SER A 30 -6.37 -1.31 -1.77
N VAL A 31 -5.96 -0.07 -1.57
CA VAL A 31 -6.74 1.13 -1.94
C VAL A 31 -6.04 1.81 -3.11
N PHE A 32 -6.76 1.94 -4.23
CA PHE A 32 -6.27 2.71 -5.38
C PHE A 32 -6.16 4.20 -5.01
N VAL A 33 -5.01 4.80 -5.32
CA VAL A 33 -4.75 6.22 -5.08
C VAL A 33 -4.83 6.98 -6.39
N ALA A 34 -3.99 6.62 -7.35
CA ALA A 34 -3.90 7.29 -8.64
C ALA A 34 -3.21 6.41 -9.67
N LYS A 35 -3.40 6.80 -10.93
CA LYS A 35 -2.64 6.31 -12.07
C LYS A 35 -2.09 7.52 -12.81
N VAL A 36 -0.77 7.63 -12.89
CA VAL A 36 -0.06 8.78 -13.47
C VAL A 36 0.85 8.33 -14.62
N PRO A 37 1.18 9.20 -15.60
CA PRO A 37 2.20 8.89 -16.59
C PRO A 37 3.49 8.41 -15.92
N SER A 38 4.06 7.30 -16.37
CA SER A 38 5.36 6.88 -15.86
C SER A 38 6.47 7.77 -16.42
N VAL A 39 7.47 7.98 -15.60
CA VAL A 39 8.64 8.82 -15.85
C VAL A 39 9.85 7.90 -16.04
N TRP A 40 10.76 8.26 -16.94
CA TRP A 40 11.84 7.35 -17.35
C TRP A 40 12.96 7.33 -16.30
N ARG A 41 12.92 6.34 -15.39
CA ARG A 41 13.75 6.29 -14.17
C ARG A 41 15.15 5.66 -14.35
N THR A 42 15.90 5.95 -15.42
CA THR A 42 17.21 5.30 -15.67
C THR A 42 18.43 6.19 -15.41
N PRO A 43 19.56 5.65 -14.90
CA PRO A 43 19.69 4.45 -14.04
C PRO A 43 19.38 4.75 -12.57
N ASN A 44 19.41 6.04 -12.18
CA ASN A 44 19.27 6.49 -10.79
C ASN A 44 17.94 7.22 -10.56
N GLY A 45 16.90 6.93 -11.35
CA GLY A 45 15.59 7.53 -11.13
C GLY A 45 14.96 7.05 -9.82
N ALA A 46 14.06 7.84 -9.26
CA ALA A 46 13.44 7.54 -7.98
C ALA A 46 11.96 7.93 -7.96
N ALA A 47 11.17 7.25 -7.13
CA ALA A 47 9.80 7.59 -6.84
C ALA A 47 9.64 7.77 -5.33
N PHE A 48 9.25 8.97 -4.92
CA PHE A 48 9.01 9.31 -3.52
C PHE A 48 7.50 9.38 -3.27
N LEU A 49 7.00 8.50 -2.41
CA LEU A 49 5.61 8.47 -1.98
C LEU A 49 5.52 8.81 -0.50
N GLU A 50 4.71 9.81 -0.16
CA GLU A 50 4.60 10.32 1.21
C GLU A 50 3.15 10.60 1.58
N PHE A 51 2.79 10.32 2.83
CA PHE A 51 1.59 10.92 3.41
C PHE A 51 1.90 12.35 3.84
N ARG A 52 1.01 13.28 3.49
CA ARG A 52 1.12 14.69 3.84
C ARG A 52 -0.22 15.18 4.40
N SER A 53 -0.19 16.23 5.19
CA SER A 53 -1.41 16.88 5.68
C SER A 53 -1.31 18.39 5.73
N ASN A 54 -2.48 19.01 5.87
CA ASN A 54 -2.65 20.41 6.24
C ASN A 54 -3.44 20.43 7.56
N PRO A 55 -2.76 20.69 8.70
CA PRO A 55 -3.38 20.74 10.01
C PRO A 55 -4.49 21.78 10.15
N ASP A 56 -4.40 22.89 9.42
CA ASP A 56 -5.39 23.97 9.50
C ASP A 56 -6.71 23.58 8.84
N LEU A 57 -6.65 22.69 7.86
CA LEU A 57 -7.81 22.21 7.12
C LEU A 57 -8.26 20.80 7.52
N ASN A 58 -7.59 20.14 8.46
CA ASN A 58 -7.77 18.72 8.80
C ASN A 58 -7.75 17.80 7.56
N ARG A 59 -6.94 18.15 6.56
CA ARG A 59 -6.86 17.41 5.28
C ARG A 59 -5.58 16.62 5.19
N ALA A 60 -5.67 15.41 4.65
CA ALA A 60 -4.51 14.58 4.29
C ALA A 60 -4.56 14.21 2.80
N TRP A 61 -3.38 13.95 2.23
CA TRP A 61 -3.22 13.49 0.85
C TRP A 61 -1.99 12.61 0.72
N VAL A 62 -1.89 11.90 -0.41
CA VAL A 62 -0.68 11.22 -0.84
C VAL A 62 0.08 12.16 -1.78
N SER A 63 1.35 12.42 -1.46
CA SER A 63 2.29 13.11 -2.33
C SER A 63 3.09 12.06 -3.10
N ALA A 64 3.20 12.22 -4.41
CA ALA A 64 4.05 11.38 -5.26
C ALA A 64 4.97 12.27 -6.08
N THR A 65 6.28 12.07 -5.99
CA THR A 65 7.27 12.76 -6.82
C THR A 65 8.08 11.73 -7.58
N LEU A 66 8.04 11.81 -8.92
CA LEU A 66 8.77 10.91 -9.81
C LEU A 66 9.94 11.68 -10.43
N CYS A 67 11.15 11.15 -10.28
CA CYS A 67 12.37 11.77 -10.79
C CYS A 67 13.00 10.87 -11.85
N ASP A 68 13.32 11.43 -13.02
CA ASP A 68 14.06 10.72 -14.07
C ASP A 68 15.44 10.29 -13.56
N LYS A 69 16.09 11.21 -12.82
CA LYS A 69 17.36 11.03 -12.12
C LYS A 69 17.26 11.60 -10.72
N TYR A 70 17.77 10.89 -9.73
CA TYR A 70 17.85 11.34 -8.35
C TYR A 70 19.29 11.24 -7.84
N VAL A 71 19.77 12.32 -7.24
CA VAL A 71 21.07 12.40 -6.55
C VAL A 71 20.78 12.58 -5.06
N ASN A 72 21.18 11.59 -4.27
CA ASN A 72 20.85 11.58 -2.84
C ASN A 72 21.46 12.80 -2.13
N GLY A 73 20.61 13.59 -1.46
CA GLY A 73 21.01 14.81 -0.75
C GLY A 73 21.18 16.04 -1.63
N ASP A 74 21.04 15.93 -2.96
CA ASP A 74 21.13 17.04 -3.90
C ASP A 74 19.88 17.13 -4.78
N TRP A 75 18.88 17.86 -4.28
CA TRP A 75 17.63 18.11 -5.00
C TRP A 75 17.82 18.98 -6.25
N ALA A 76 18.85 19.82 -6.28
CA ALA A 76 19.13 20.69 -7.42
C ALA A 76 19.76 19.91 -8.59
N ALA A 77 20.60 18.91 -8.27
CA ALA A 77 21.14 17.97 -9.25
C ALA A 77 20.20 16.81 -9.61
N SER A 78 19.06 16.70 -8.91
CA SER A 78 18.02 15.71 -9.21
C SER A 78 17.05 16.22 -10.27
N GLU A 79 16.67 15.36 -11.21
CA GLU A 79 15.71 15.64 -12.28
C GLU A 79 14.29 15.30 -11.83
N CYS A 80 13.85 15.95 -10.75
CA CYS A 80 12.49 15.84 -10.20
C CYS A 80 11.64 17.00 -10.72
N LYS A 81 11.26 16.95 -12.00
CA LYS A 81 10.55 18.06 -12.65
C LYS A 81 9.23 18.37 -11.93
N PRO A 82 8.83 19.64 -11.75
CA PRO A 82 7.62 19.99 -11.00
C PRO A 82 6.32 19.34 -11.54
N TYR A 83 6.25 19.10 -12.85
CA TYR A 83 5.11 18.42 -13.48
C TYR A 83 5.03 16.91 -13.18
N ASN A 84 6.06 16.33 -12.58
CA ASN A 84 6.10 14.96 -12.08
C ASN A 84 5.83 14.87 -10.56
N SER A 85 5.39 15.96 -9.95
CA SER A 85 4.97 16.03 -8.55
C SER A 85 3.45 16.13 -8.45
N TYR A 86 2.85 15.16 -7.76
CA TYR A 86 1.40 15.00 -7.66
C TYR A 86 0.96 15.10 -6.19
N LYS A 87 -0.11 15.86 -5.95
CA LYS A 87 -0.84 15.89 -4.67
C LYS A 87 -2.20 15.23 -4.89
N ILE A 88 -2.35 14.01 -4.39
CA ILE A 88 -3.51 13.16 -4.69
C ILE A 88 -4.38 13.01 -3.44
N ARG A 89 -5.62 13.48 -3.53
CA ARG A 89 -6.63 13.28 -2.49
C ARG A 89 -7.13 11.83 -2.54
N VAL A 90 -7.14 11.16 -1.39
CA VAL A 90 -7.68 9.81 -1.25
C VAL A 90 -8.95 9.87 -0.42
N ALA A 91 -10.01 9.23 -0.90
CA ALA A 91 -11.27 9.17 -0.16
C ALA A 91 -11.06 8.43 1.18
N GLY A 92 -11.53 9.04 2.27
CA GLY A 92 -11.38 8.50 3.63
C GLY A 92 -10.00 8.69 4.26
N LEU A 93 -9.02 9.27 3.54
CA LEU A 93 -7.74 9.67 4.13
C LEU A 93 -7.89 11.04 4.79
N VAL A 94 -7.72 11.08 6.11
CA VAL A 94 -7.95 12.27 6.93
C VAL A 94 -6.78 12.55 7.85
N TYR A 95 -6.61 13.81 8.23
CA TYR A 95 -5.70 14.17 9.31
C TYR A 95 -6.52 14.40 10.59
N ASP A 96 -6.33 13.50 11.54
CA ASP A 96 -6.89 13.59 12.88
C ASP A 96 -5.95 14.44 13.74
N ARG A 97 -6.32 15.71 13.90
CA ARG A 97 -5.56 16.69 14.68
C ARG A 97 -5.49 16.35 16.16
N SER A 98 -6.53 15.71 16.71
CA SER A 98 -6.58 15.36 18.14
C SER A 98 -5.53 14.31 18.50
N LEU A 99 -5.22 13.43 17.54
CA LEU A 99 -4.22 12.38 17.69
C LEU A 99 -2.89 12.73 17.01
N GLY A 100 -2.81 13.82 16.24
CA GLY A 100 -1.64 14.10 15.40
C GLY A 100 -1.39 13.01 14.35
N ALA A 101 -2.45 12.45 13.75
CA ALA A 101 -2.35 11.23 12.96
C ALA A 101 -2.98 11.36 11.56
N ILE A 102 -2.35 10.80 10.53
CA ILE A 102 -2.99 10.57 9.24
C ILE A 102 -3.65 9.19 9.27
N ARG A 103 -4.96 9.14 9.02
CA ARG A 103 -5.76 7.92 9.14
C ARG A 103 -6.48 7.60 7.84
N LEU A 104 -6.65 6.30 7.57
CA LEU A 104 -7.52 5.78 6.53
C LEU A 104 -8.48 4.76 7.16
N GLY A 105 -9.69 5.21 7.47
CA GLY A 105 -10.64 4.45 8.28
C GLY A 105 -10.07 4.12 9.67
N LYS A 106 -10.00 2.82 10.01
CA LYS A 106 -9.44 2.35 11.28
C LYS A 106 -7.90 2.38 11.34
N HIS A 107 -7.23 2.46 10.18
CA HIS A 107 -5.77 2.35 10.10
C HIS A 107 -5.11 3.71 10.32
N VAL A 108 -4.09 3.75 11.17
CA VAL A 108 -3.24 4.93 11.35
C VAL A 108 -2.07 4.82 10.39
N CYS A 109 -2.04 5.61 9.33
CA CYS A 109 -1.02 5.51 8.28
C CYS A 109 0.30 6.19 8.67
N ALA A 110 0.23 7.34 9.34
CA ALA A 110 1.41 8.05 9.83
C ALA A 110 1.08 8.87 11.08
N TRP A 111 2.07 9.05 11.95
CA TRP A 111 2.04 9.98 13.08
C TRP A 111 2.84 11.23 12.75
N VAL A 112 2.38 12.38 13.23
CA VAL A 112 3.22 13.58 13.33
C VAL A 112 4.26 13.33 14.41
N GLU A 113 5.51 13.59 14.07
CA GLU A 113 6.58 13.71 15.04
C GLU A 113 6.57 15.14 15.59
N ASP A 114 6.26 15.26 16.88
CA ASP A 114 6.24 16.53 17.59
C ASP A 114 7.67 17.05 17.86
N GLY A 115 7.81 18.37 17.98
CA GLY A 115 9.08 19.02 18.38
C GLY A 115 9.98 19.48 17.23
N LEU A 116 9.53 19.36 15.98
CA LEU A 116 10.24 19.88 14.81
C LEU A 116 9.59 21.15 14.28
N VAL A 117 10.40 22.08 13.74
CA VAL A 117 9.94 23.34 13.11
C VAL A 117 8.95 23.07 11.96
N ARG A 118 9.00 21.87 11.36
CA ARG A 118 8.01 21.38 10.39
C ARG A 118 7.59 19.95 10.76
N PRO A 119 6.30 19.62 10.73
CA PRO A 119 5.82 18.28 11.08
C PRO A 119 6.39 17.24 10.11
N ILE A 120 7.11 16.25 10.65
CA ILE A 120 7.54 15.06 9.92
C ILE A 120 6.52 13.96 10.18
N PHE A 121 6.08 13.27 9.13
CA PHE A 121 5.13 12.17 9.24
C PHE A 121 5.86 10.82 9.24
N ARG A 122 5.90 10.15 10.38
CA ARG A 122 6.46 8.79 10.50
C ARG A 122 5.41 7.76 10.17
N GLN A 123 5.64 6.97 9.12
CA GLN A 123 4.74 5.89 8.72
C GLN A 123 4.75 4.77 9.76
N THR A 124 3.57 4.24 10.11
CA THR A 124 3.41 3.27 11.21
C THR A 124 3.52 1.81 10.76
N GLY A 125 3.50 1.57 9.45
CA GLY A 125 3.42 0.23 8.84
C GLY A 125 2.00 -0.32 8.63
N GLN A 126 0.95 0.33 9.17
CA GLN A 126 -0.45 -0.08 8.93
C GLN A 126 -0.96 0.31 7.54
N CYS A 127 -0.33 1.32 6.92
CA CYS A 127 -0.58 1.72 5.54
C CYS A 127 0.77 1.78 4.83
N LYS A 128 0.97 0.96 3.80
CA LYS A 128 2.17 0.99 2.97
C LYS A 128 1.86 1.57 1.60
N LEU A 129 2.52 2.66 1.25
CA LEU A 129 2.44 3.22 -0.10
C LEU A 129 3.24 2.34 -1.06
N ASN A 130 2.65 1.99 -2.20
CA ASN A 130 3.30 1.25 -3.26
C ASN A 130 3.11 1.96 -4.60
N ILE A 131 4.02 1.70 -5.52
CA ILE A 131 3.95 2.12 -6.92
C ILE A 131 4.32 0.93 -7.79
N GLY A 132 3.55 0.70 -8.85
CA GLY A 132 3.82 -0.32 -9.84
C GLY A 132 3.53 0.20 -11.24
N THR A 133 4.31 -0.23 -12.23
CA THR A 133 4.13 0.19 -13.61
C THR A 133 3.18 -0.77 -14.32
N VAL A 134 2.16 -0.23 -15.00
CA VAL A 134 1.24 -0.98 -15.86
C VAL A 134 1.28 -0.41 -17.27
N ARG A 135 0.94 -1.25 -18.25
CA ARG A 135 0.67 -0.81 -19.61
C ARG A 135 -0.73 -0.22 -19.68
N GLN A 136 -0.89 0.94 -20.32
CA GLN A 136 -2.18 1.48 -20.71
C GLN A 136 -2.16 1.81 -22.20
N ASP A 137 -3.13 1.30 -22.94
CA ASP A 137 -3.37 1.74 -24.31
C ASP A 137 -4.04 3.12 -24.30
N TYR A 138 -3.53 4.00 -25.15
CA TYR A 138 -3.96 5.39 -25.29
C TYR A 138 -4.22 5.66 -26.77
N SER A 139 -5.31 6.35 -27.06
CA SER A 139 -5.60 6.83 -28.40
C SER A 139 -5.70 8.34 -28.39
N ASP A 140 -5.05 8.97 -29.36
CA ASP A 140 -5.11 10.41 -29.62
C ASP A 140 -6.21 10.80 -30.62
N GLY A 141 -7.02 9.83 -31.05
CA GLY A 141 -8.06 10.00 -32.07
C GLY A 141 -7.62 9.62 -33.49
N PHE A 142 -6.32 9.33 -33.71
CA PHE A 142 -5.78 8.87 -34.99
C PHE A 142 -5.09 7.52 -34.83
N ASP A 143 -4.18 7.42 -33.86
CA ASP A 143 -3.41 6.22 -33.57
C ASP A 143 -3.78 5.65 -32.20
N THR A 144 -3.47 4.36 -32.01
CA THR A 144 -3.50 3.72 -30.69
C THR A 144 -2.11 3.22 -30.38
N TYR A 145 -1.55 3.72 -29.28
CA TYR A 145 -0.24 3.30 -28.79
C TYR A 145 -0.31 3.02 -27.31
N TRP A 146 0.61 2.19 -26.83
CA TRP A 146 0.68 1.90 -25.41
C TRP A 146 1.65 2.88 -24.73
N ARG A 147 1.33 3.25 -23.50
CA ARG A 147 2.20 4.05 -22.63
C ARG A 147 2.30 3.42 -21.24
N PRO A 148 3.49 3.44 -20.61
CA PRO A 148 3.64 2.99 -19.23
C PRO A 148 2.97 4.00 -18.28
N MET A 149 2.25 3.48 -17.29
CA MET A 149 1.58 4.26 -16.26
C MET A 149 1.99 3.74 -14.89
N ASP A 150 2.36 4.65 -14.00
CA ASP A 150 2.60 4.32 -12.61
C ASP A 150 1.27 4.32 -11.83
N VAL A 151 0.92 3.16 -11.27
CA VAL A 151 -0.24 2.96 -10.40
C VAL A 151 0.23 3.05 -8.97
N ILE A 152 -0.34 3.99 -8.22
CA ILE A 152 -0.06 4.22 -6.82
C ILE A 152 -1.19 3.60 -5.99
N THR A 153 -0.82 2.83 -4.96
CA THR A 153 -1.78 2.20 -4.05
C THR A 153 -1.36 2.36 -2.59
N ILE A 154 -2.33 2.27 -1.69
CA ILE A 154 -2.11 2.08 -0.26
C ILE A 154 -2.47 0.65 0.08
N GLN A 155 -1.50 -0.13 0.54
CA GLN A 155 -1.75 -1.44 1.13
C GLN A 155 -2.08 -1.29 2.60
N LEU A 156 -3.26 -1.77 3.02
CA LEU A 156 -3.68 -1.80 4.40
C LEU A 156 -3.25 -3.11 5.06
N ASN A 157 -2.59 -2.99 6.20
CA ASN A 157 -2.20 -4.11 7.04
C ASN A 157 -3.06 -4.09 8.31
N ASP A 158 -3.65 -5.22 8.67
CA ASP A 158 -4.54 -5.34 9.84
C ASP A 158 -3.81 -5.37 11.19
N GLY A 159 -2.50 -5.10 11.22
CA GLY A 159 -1.74 -5.00 12.47
C GLY A 159 -1.52 -6.32 13.21
N THR A 160 -1.87 -7.47 12.61
CA THR A 160 -1.64 -8.82 13.17
C THR A 160 -0.25 -9.40 12.91
N GLY A 161 0.65 -8.60 12.33
CA GLY A 161 2.03 -8.99 12.06
C GLY A 161 3.02 -8.35 13.04
N ARG A 162 3.00 -8.79 14.29
CA ARG A 162 4.11 -8.69 15.24
C ARG A 162 4.19 -9.99 16.02
#